data_AF-A0A947UDC5-F1
#
_entry.id   AF-A0A947UDC5-F1
#
_cell.length_a   1.000
_cell.length_b   1.000
_cell.length_c   1.000
_cell.angle_alpha   90.00
_cell.angle_beta   90.00
_cell.angle_gamma   90.00
#
_symmetry.space_group_name_H-M   'P 1'
#
loop_
_entity.id
_entity.type
_entity.pdbx_description
1 polymer ?
#
loop_
_entity_poly.entity_id
_entity_poly.type
_entity_poly.pdbx_seq_one_letter_code
_entity_poly.pdbx_strand_id
1 'polypeptide(L)'
;LLIKDQKNLMKNVVKKSSLIIFGLITLVIVIFNRQIPAFIYNEYEFLLRANYQLAETAFNDASTMVDIRTGNSDILASDEEKAGLSLPINKAIERIIQSVEKQKEYLNKQQKLLILLPKKYKEYHLIKKSFLMDYSDSFYAYQKIKTTEHWFYNTIVKMDNAHNDIADLDYSKPGYKEKLAEHSKIAEEINQETKEILEQKRLTDGLADYITMNNDLVIYIDTVVNNPEADKDSIISGLESVNYIYSQVPDFEDEFTRWHDWIIDPQINLGKKQYKSAIEKLTKADNYYTDYNLNRDWITIILAKFLKTYPKNINQFIPPADSIEESGKIRIDLNGDANQEFLIIDPGDQTQPNDHIKSMIAYDSVGNVIASKPDEITVPQLMFGSAKIYRLKETDRKEAVSFEFPAGPHQSQVMFFALNKDKILPVCLKEKVTGPFDCLFFIGNVGYLPVMDLDQDGLAEVIETTDEYPSEGKLNQEEQAAITEVSGESEADEFTQAMEQIAKREKGGRGRTVVWAIFSYNGKFFKEQSGKDYDRLYNLIGSQIKNKMKKSELSRDSLEYLNLVRNLWNK
;
A
#
# COMPACT_ATOMS: atom_id res chain seq x y z
N LEU A 1 -19.60 10.49 -79.19
CA LEU A 1 -18.96 9.48 -78.30
C LEU A 1 -18.28 10.14 -77.11
N LEU A 2 -17.32 11.06 -77.32
CA LEU A 2 -16.63 11.82 -76.26
C LEU A 2 -17.51 12.45 -75.15
N ILE A 3 -18.65 13.08 -75.50
CA ILE A 3 -19.55 13.71 -74.50
C ILE A 3 -20.29 12.66 -73.66
N LYS A 4 -20.57 11.48 -74.22
CA LYS A 4 -21.26 10.38 -73.53
C LYS A 4 -20.31 9.69 -72.54
N ASP A 5 -19.04 9.56 -72.92
CA ASP A 5 -17.99 9.02 -72.06
C ASP A 5 -17.65 9.96 -70.90
N GLN A 6 -17.63 11.29 -71.12
CA GLN A 6 -17.44 12.25 -70.02
C GLN A 6 -18.59 12.27 -69.01
N LYS A 7 -19.85 12.12 -69.45
CA LYS A 7 -21.00 12.01 -68.54
C LYS A 7 -20.96 10.75 -67.68
N ASN A 8 -20.52 9.62 -68.25
CA ASN A 8 -20.35 8.37 -67.51
C ASN A 8 -19.17 8.45 -66.52
N LEU A 9 -18.08 9.12 -66.89
CA LEU A 9 -16.94 9.35 -65.99
C LEU A 9 -17.35 10.20 -64.79
N MET A 10 -18.05 11.33 -65.00
CA MET A 10 -18.52 12.19 -63.91
C MET A 10 -19.53 11.48 -62.99
N LYS A 11 -20.46 10.69 -63.53
CA LYS A 11 -21.38 9.88 -62.70
C LYS A 11 -20.64 8.89 -61.81
N ASN A 12 -19.60 8.23 -62.33
CA ASN A 12 -18.80 7.28 -61.57
C ASN A 12 -17.93 7.96 -60.50
N VAL A 13 -17.41 9.16 -60.77
CA VAL A 13 -16.68 9.96 -59.78
C VAL A 13 -17.61 10.39 -58.65
N VAL A 14 -18.77 10.99 -58.95
CA VAL A 14 -19.74 11.45 -57.93
C VAL A 14 -20.23 10.28 -57.06
N LYS A 15 -20.48 9.11 -57.65
CA LYS A 15 -20.91 7.91 -56.92
C LYS A 15 -19.80 7.33 -56.02
N LYS A 16 -18.53 7.39 -56.45
CA LYS A 16 -17.38 7.02 -55.61
C LYS A 16 -17.18 8.02 -54.47
N SER A 17 -17.30 9.32 -54.75
CA SER A 17 -17.19 10.38 -53.74
C SER A 17 -18.28 10.26 -52.67
N SER A 18 -19.54 9.98 -53.05
CA SER A 18 -20.62 9.81 -52.07
C SER A 18 -20.43 8.57 -51.20
N LEU A 19 -19.91 7.48 -51.74
CA LEU A 19 -19.54 6.27 -50.98
C LEU A 19 -18.41 6.54 -49.97
N ILE A 20 -17.39 7.32 -50.36
CA ILE A 20 -16.29 7.70 -49.49
C ILE A 20 -16.79 8.62 -48.36
N ILE A 21 -17.60 9.62 -48.68
CA ILE A 21 -18.18 10.55 -47.68
C ILE A 21 -19.07 9.79 -46.70
N PHE A 22 -19.93 8.89 -47.18
CA PHE A 22 -20.79 8.07 -46.31
C PHE A 22 -19.97 7.14 -45.41
N GLY A 23 -18.89 6.54 -45.94
CA GLY A 23 -17.95 5.74 -45.17
C GLY A 23 -17.26 6.56 -44.07
N LEU A 24 -16.82 7.78 -44.38
CA LEU A 24 -16.23 8.71 -43.40
C LEU A 24 -17.21 9.12 -42.31
N ILE A 25 -18.45 9.47 -42.68
CA ILE A 25 -19.49 9.82 -41.70
C ILE A 25 -19.78 8.64 -40.77
N THR A 26 -19.91 7.43 -41.33
CA THR A 26 -20.14 6.21 -40.55
C THR A 26 -18.96 5.94 -39.61
N LEU A 27 -17.72 6.10 -40.08
CA LEU A 27 -16.51 5.96 -39.27
C LEU A 27 -16.48 6.96 -38.12
N VAL A 28 -16.77 8.24 -38.39
CA VAL A 28 -16.84 9.30 -37.37
C VAL A 28 -17.91 8.97 -36.33
N ILE A 29 -19.09 8.55 -36.75
CA ILE A 29 -20.18 8.13 -35.85
C ILE A 29 -19.73 6.95 -34.98
N VAL A 30 -19.08 5.93 -35.55
CA VAL A 30 -18.59 4.77 -34.79
C VAL A 30 -17.50 5.17 -33.79
N ILE A 31 -16.57 6.03 -34.18
CA ILE A 31 -15.51 6.53 -33.30
C ILE A 31 -16.10 7.33 -32.13
N PHE A 32 -16.95 8.32 -32.42
CA PHE A 32 -17.50 9.21 -31.40
C PHE A 32 -18.52 8.52 -30.48
N ASN A 33 -19.38 7.65 -31.02
CA ASN A 33 -20.45 7.04 -30.21
C ASN A 33 -20.03 5.77 -29.48
N ARG A 34 -18.94 5.10 -29.88
CA ARG A 34 -18.56 3.80 -29.30
C ARG A 34 -17.17 3.78 -28.70
N GLN A 35 -16.21 4.41 -29.36
CA GLN A 35 -14.79 4.25 -29.03
C GLN A 35 -14.31 5.31 -28.04
N ILE A 36 -14.70 6.58 -28.23
CA ILE A 36 -14.42 7.65 -27.27
C ILE A 36 -15.02 7.34 -25.88
N PRO A 37 -16.29 6.92 -25.74
CA PRO A 37 -16.84 6.52 -24.45
C PRO A 37 -16.09 5.36 -23.79
N ALA A 38 -15.60 4.40 -24.59
CA ALA A 38 -14.85 3.25 -24.08
C ALA A 38 -13.47 3.68 -23.56
N PHE A 39 -12.81 4.58 -24.30
CA PHE A 39 -11.56 5.20 -23.88
C PHE A 39 -11.71 5.94 -22.54
N ILE A 40 -12.69 6.84 -22.43
CA ILE A 40 -12.94 7.62 -21.21
C ILE A 40 -13.29 6.69 -20.04
N TYR A 41 -14.08 5.63 -20.30
CA TYR A 41 -14.40 4.62 -19.29
C TYR A 41 -13.13 3.96 -18.73
N ASN A 42 -12.19 3.59 -19.60
CA ASN A 42 -10.92 2.97 -19.22
C ASN A 42 -9.95 3.96 -18.54
N GLU A 43 -10.05 5.25 -18.81
CA GLU A 43 -9.31 6.28 -18.06
C GLU A 43 -9.77 6.34 -16.60
N TYR A 44 -11.09 6.38 -16.39
CA TYR A 44 -11.65 6.30 -15.04
C TYR A 44 -11.37 4.96 -14.37
N GLU A 45 -11.23 3.89 -15.15
CA GLU A 45 -10.86 2.58 -14.62
C GLU A 45 -9.46 2.58 -14.01
N PHE A 46 -8.51 3.17 -14.73
CA PHE A 46 -7.16 3.34 -14.22
C PHE A 46 -7.13 4.15 -12.92
N LEU A 47 -7.83 5.29 -12.90
CA LEU A 47 -7.91 6.15 -11.72
C LEU A 47 -8.56 5.44 -10.53
N LEU A 48 -9.61 4.64 -10.78
CA LEU A 48 -10.25 3.83 -9.76
C LEU A 48 -9.26 2.83 -9.15
N ARG A 49 -8.52 2.08 -9.98
CA ARG A 49 -7.51 1.11 -9.51
C ARG A 49 -6.35 1.75 -8.76
N ALA A 50 -5.88 2.91 -9.19
CA ALA A 50 -4.85 3.66 -8.47
C ALA A 50 -5.32 4.09 -7.08
N ASN A 51 -6.58 4.55 -6.95
CA ASN A 51 -7.13 4.91 -5.63
C ASN A 51 -7.44 3.68 -4.77
N TYR A 52 -7.70 2.52 -5.35
CA TYR A 52 -7.76 1.26 -4.61
C TYR A 52 -6.40 0.96 -3.95
N GLN A 53 -5.30 1.01 -4.71
CA GLN A 53 -3.95 0.79 -4.17
C GLN A 53 -3.60 1.78 -3.05
N LEU A 54 -3.91 3.07 -3.23
CA LEU A 54 -3.70 4.07 -2.18
C LEU A 54 -4.49 3.78 -0.90
N ALA A 55 -5.74 3.30 -1.04
CA ALA A 55 -6.55 2.90 0.10
C ALA A 55 -5.96 1.67 0.82
N GLU A 56 -5.48 0.68 0.07
CA GLU A 56 -4.86 -0.53 0.63
C GLU A 56 -3.56 -0.22 1.38
N THR A 57 -2.69 0.63 0.82
CA THR A 57 -1.46 1.09 1.49
C THR A 57 -1.80 1.80 2.81
N ALA A 58 -2.71 2.77 2.77
CA ALA A 58 -3.11 3.51 3.97
C ALA A 58 -3.79 2.60 5.02
N PHE A 59 -4.47 1.54 4.60
CA PHE A 59 -5.01 0.54 5.50
C PHE A 59 -3.92 -0.26 6.21
N ASN A 60 -2.93 -0.75 5.46
CA ASN A 60 -1.82 -1.50 6.05
C ASN A 60 -1.03 -0.64 7.05
N ASP A 61 -0.82 0.64 6.74
CA ASP A 61 -0.24 1.63 7.64
C ASP A 61 -1.05 1.73 8.95
N ALA A 62 -2.37 1.93 8.84
CA ALA A 62 -3.26 2.04 9.98
C ALA A 62 -3.30 0.77 10.83
N SER A 63 -3.38 -0.41 10.21
CA SER A 63 -3.39 -1.70 10.90
C SER A 63 -2.11 -1.90 11.70
N THR A 64 -0.95 -1.66 11.08
CA THR A 64 0.36 -1.81 11.72
C THR A 64 0.48 -0.91 12.96
N MET A 65 0.10 0.37 12.83
CA MET A 65 0.15 1.30 13.96
C MET A 65 -0.80 0.90 15.09
N VAL A 66 -1.96 0.33 14.76
CA VAL A 66 -2.87 -0.19 15.79
C VAL A 66 -2.28 -1.40 16.48
N ASP A 67 -1.67 -2.34 15.75
CA ASP A 67 -1.06 -3.53 16.34
C ASP A 67 0.09 -3.16 17.29
N ILE A 68 0.91 -2.16 16.93
CA ILE A 68 1.94 -1.58 17.81
C ILE A 68 1.31 -1.01 19.08
N ARG A 69 0.24 -0.22 18.91
CA ARG A 69 -0.45 0.43 20.03
C ARG A 69 -1.07 -0.58 21.00
N THR A 70 -1.67 -1.66 20.51
CA THR A 70 -2.35 -2.66 21.35
C THR A 70 -1.41 -3.72 21.90
N GLY A 71 -0.12 -3.69 21.58
CA GLY A 71 0.84 -4.72 21.98
C GLY A 71 0.61 -6.08 21.31
N ASN A 72 -0.17 -6.11 20.22
CA ASN A 72 -0.33 -7.29 19.37
C ASN A 72 0.80 -7.40 18.33
N SER A 73 1.58 -6.33 18.16
CA SER A 73 2.81 -6.33 17.38
C SER A 73 3.98 -6.82 18.23
N ASP A 74 4.93 -7.49 17.59
CA ASP A 74 6.23 -7.82 18.18
C ASP A 74 7.11 -6.57 18.42
N ILE A 75 6.67 -5.40 17.97
CA ILE A 75 7.36 -4.12 18.16
C ILE A 75 7.14 -3.62 19.60
N LEU A 76 8.24 -3.52 20.35
CA LEU A 76 8.25 -2.95 21.69
C LEU A 76 8.19 -1.42 21.60
N ALA A 77 7.01 -0.85 21.84
CA ALA A 77 6.83 0.59 21.98
C ALA A 77 6.61 0.98 23.46
N SER A 78 7.21 2.07 23.90
CA SER A 78 6.88 2.71 25.18
C SER A 78 5.43 3.20 25.19
N ASP A 79 4.86 3.39 26.37
CA ASP A 79 3.46 3.85 26.48
C ASP A 79 3.26 5.26 25.90
N GLU A 80 4.29 6.10 25.95
CA GLU A 80 4.30 7.43 25.30
C GLU A 80 4.29 7.32 23.77
N GLU A 81 5.07 6.40 23.19
CA GLU A 81 5.05 6.12 21.75
C GLU A 81 3.70 5.55 21.30
N LYS A 82 3.12 4.61 22.08
CA LYS A 82 1.78 4.05 21.81
C LYS A 82 0.70 5.13 21.84
N ALA A 83 0.78 6.07 22.78
CA ALA A 83 -0.13 7.22 22.84
C ALA A 83 0.03 8.13 21.60
N GLY A 84 1.27 8.37 21.17
CA GLY A 84 1.62 9.18 19.99
C GLY A 84 1.09 8.64 18.65
N LEU A 85 0.80 7.34 18.54
CA LEU A 85 0.27 6.71 17.32
C LEU A 85 -1.17 7.10 16.98
N SER A 86 -1.89 7.74 17.90
CA SER A 86 -3.26 8.25 17.69
C SER A 86 -3.42 9.06 16.40
N LEU A 87 -2.59 10.09 16.22
CA LEU A 87 -2.70 11.02 15.11
C LEU A 87 -2.30 10.37 13.77
N PRO A 88 -1.18 9.60 13.67
CA PRO A 88 -0.86 8.80 12.49
C PRO A 88 -1.98 7.85 12.06
N ILE A 89 -2.61 7.12 12.99
CA ILE A 89 -3.72 6.21 12.70
C ILE A 89 -4.89 6.99 12.07
N ASN A 90 -5.28 8.12 12.67
CA ASN A 90 -6.37 8.95 12.14
C ASN A 90 -6.06 9.48 10.73
N LYS A 91 -4.83 9.96 10.49
CA LYS A 91 -4.39 10.40 9.15
C LYS A 91 -4.45 9.28 8.12
N ALA A 92 -4.04 8.06 8.50
CA ALA A 92 -4.11 6.91 7.61
C ALA A 92 -5.57 6.57 7.27
N ILE A 93 -6.46 6.54 8.27
CA ILE A 93 -7.91 6.34 8.08
C ILE A 93 -8.51 7.41 7.15
N GLU A 94 -8.16 8.69 7.31
CA GLU A 94 -8.62 9.75 6.42
C GLU A 94 -8.20 9.52 4.96
N ARG A 95 -6.97 9.06 4.72
CA ARG A 95 -6.49 8.73 3.37
C ARG A 95 -7.29 7.57 2.76
N ILE A 96 -7.67 6.57 3.55
CA ILE A 96 -8.53 5.46 3.10
C ILE A 96 -9.88 6.03 2.63
N ILE A 97 -10.54 6.83 3.46
CA ILE A 97 -11.86 7.43 3.14
C ILE A 97 -11.78 8.27 1.87
N GLN A 98 -10.79 9.17 1.78
CA GLN A 98 -10.61 10.03 0.61
C GLN A 98 -10.42 9.20 -0.68
N SER A 99 -9.65 8.12 -0.59
CA SER A 99 -9.39 7.23 -1.73
C SER A 99 -10.63 6.44 -2.14
N VAL A 100 -11.42 5.93 -1.18
CA VAL A 100 -12.69 5.23 -1.44
C VAL A 100 -13.74 6.18 -2.03
N GLU A 101 -13.85 7.42 -1.55
CA GLU A 101 -14.77 8.42 -2.11
C GLU A 101 -14.40 8.78 -3.57
N LYS A 102 -13.10 8.93 -3.87
CA LYS A 102 -12.65 9.09 -5.27
C LYS A 102 -13.01 7.88 -6.13
N GLN A 103 -12.87 6.66 -5.63
CA GLN A 103 -13.30 5.45 -6.35
C GLN A 103 -14.80 5.49 -6.66
N LYS A 104 -15.65 5.87 -5.69
CA LYS A 104 -17.10 6.04 -5.90
C LYS A 104 -17.40 7.11 -6.95
N GLU A 105 -16.67 8.22 -6.93
CA GLU A 105 -16.79 9.30 -7.92
C GLU A 105 -16.50 8.80 -9.34
N TYR A 106 -15.37 8.11 -9.53
CA TYR A 106 -14.99 7.56 -10.84
C TYR A 106 -15.97 6.49 -11.31
N LEU A 107 -16.46 5.63 -10.41
CA LEU A 107 -17.50 4.65 -10.73
C LEU A 107 -18.79 5.33 -11.20
N ASN A 108 -19.22 6.40 -10.53
CA ASN A 108 -20.39 7.19 -10.96
C ASN A 108 -20.19 7.86 -12.32
N LYS A 109 -18.97 8.31 -12.65
CA LYS A 109 -18.65 8.83 -13.99
C LYS A 109 -18.72 7.73 -15.04
N GLN A 110 -18.19 6.54 -14.76
CA GLN A 110 -18.28 5.37 -15.63
C GLN A 110 -19.73 4.94 -15.89
N GLN A 111 -20.60 4.97 -14.88
CA GLN A 111 -22.02 4.61 -15.00
C GLN A 111 -22.73 5.43 -16.08
N LYS A 112 -22.41 6.74 -16.19
CA LYS A 112 -23.00 7.63 -17.22
C LYS A 112 -22.61 7.23 -18.65
N LEU A 113 -21.43 6.64 -18.83
CA LEU A 113 -20.93 6.20 -20.14
C LEU A 113 -21.57 4.89 -20.61
N LEU A 114 -22.11 4.08 -19.69
CA LEU A 114 -22.63 2.75 -19.99
C LEU A 114 -23.73 2.72 -21.05
N ILE A 115 -24.51 3.80 -21.20
CA ILE A 115 -25.57 3.87 -22.22
C ILE A 115 -25.00 3.77 -23.65
N LEU A 116 -23.79 4.27 -23.86
CA LEU A 116 -23.09 4.29 -25.15
C LEU A 116 -22.21 3.04 -25.36
N LEU A 117 -22.05 2.22 -24.31
CA LEU A 117 -21.09 1.13 -24.31
C LEU A 117 -21.75 -0.24 -24.57
N PRO A 118 -21.00 -1.17 -25.19
CA PRO A 118 -21.44 -2.56 -25.36
C PRO A 118 -21.79 -3.25 -24.03
N LYS A 119 -22.63 -4.28 -24.11
CA LYS A 119 -23.09 -5.07 -22.95
C LYS A 119 -21.97 -5.50 -22.00
N LYS A 120 -20.83 -5.92 -22.53
CA LYS A 120 -19.66 -6.35 -21.75
C LYS A 120 -19.17 -5.30 -20.74
N TYR A 121 -19.24 -4.00 -21.06
CA TYR A 121 -18.88 -2.93 -20.11
C TYR A 121 -19.90 -2.78 -18.98
N LYS A 122 -21.19 -3.03 -19.27
CA LYS A 122 -22.26 -3.01 -18.27
C LYS A 122 -22.10 -4.17 -17.29
N GLU A 123 -21.85 -5.36 -17.81
CA GLU A 123 -21.57 -6.57 -17.01
C GLU A 123 -20.34 -6.36 -16.12
N TYR A 124 -19.24 -5.87 -16.69
CA TYR A 124 -18.03 -5.51 -15.93
C TYR A 124 -18.31 -4.47 -14.83
N HIS A 125 -19.06 -3.41 -15.16
CA HIS A 125 -19.39 -2.36 -14.21
C HIS A 125 -20.22 -2.86 -13.03
N LEU A 126 -21.15 -3.81 -13.26
CA LEU A 126 -21.94 -4.40 -12.18
C LEU A 126 -21.08 -5.21 -11.21
N ILE A 127 -20.11 -5.98 -11.73
CA ILE A 127 -19.16 -6.74 -10.88
C ILE A 127 -18.35 -5.77 -10.02
N LYS A 128 -17.76 -4.73 -10.63
CA LYS A 128 -16.99 -3.71 -9.91
C LYS A 128 -17.81 -2.94 -8.88
N LYS A 129 -19.04 -2.55 -9.22
CA LYS A 129 -19.91 -1.85 -8.28
C LYS A 129 -20.16 -2.71 -7.05
N SER A 130 -20.41 -4.01 -7.26
CA SER A 130 -20.56 -4.93 -6.14
C SER A 130 -19.27 -5.10 -5.33
N PHE A 131 -18.10 -5.18 -5.99
CA PHE A 131 -16.80 -5.16 -5.32
C PHE A 131 -16.63 -3.92 -4.44
N LEU A 132 -16.81 -2.71 -5.01
CA LEU A 132 -16.55 -1.46 -4.30
C LEU A 132 -17.51 -1.27 -3.12
N MET A 133 -18.74 -1.77 -3.23
CA MET A 133 -19.69 -1.76 -2.11
C MET A 133 -19.18 -2.65 -0.96
N ASP A 134 -18.88 -3.92 -1.23
CA ASP A 134 -18.35 -4.84 -0.22
C ASP A 134 -17.03 -4.35 0.38
N TYR A 135 -16.14 -3.81 -0.47
CA TYR A 135 -14.88 -3.23 -0.07
C TYR A 135 -15.13 -2.06 0.88
N SER A 136 -15.91 -1.06 0.45
CA SER A 136 -16.25 0.11 1.27
C SER A 136 -16.93 -0.27 2.59
N ASP A 137 -17.87 -1.22 2.56
CA ASP A 137 -18.58 -1.67 3.76
C ASP A 137 -17.60 -2.33 4.75
N SER A 138 -16.65 -3.13 4.25
CA SER A 138 -15.61 -3.74 5.07
C SER A 138 -14.76 -2.70 5.80
N PHE A 139 -14.34 -1.63 5.11
CA PHE A 139 -13.57 -0.56 5.76
C PHE A 139 -14.39 0.22 6.76
N TYR A 140 -15.66 0.52 6.47
CA TYR A 140 -16.48 1.24 7.44
C TYR A 140 -16.71 0.41 8.71
N ALA A 141 -16.85 -0.92 8.59
CA ALA A 141 -16.92 -1.81 9.75
C ALA A 141 -15.62 -1.74 10.56
N TYR A 142 -14.46 -1.91 9.92
CA TYR A 142 -13.16 -1.82 10.58
C TYR A 142 -12.87 -0.45 11.19
N GLN A 143 -13.15 0.62 10.46
CA GLN A 143 -12.98 1.99 10.94
C GLN A 143 -13.80 2.23 12.19
N LYS A 144 -15.09 1.83 12.19
CA LYS A 144 -15.97 2.01 13.34
C LYS A 144 -15.42 1.29 14.57
N ILE A 145 -14.90 0.08 14.40
CA ILE A 145 -14.22 -0.67 15.47
C ILE A 145 -13.01 0.10 15.97
N LYS A 146 -12.08 0.45 15.09
CA LYS A 146 -10.82 1.11 15.46
C LYS A 146 -11.03 2.47 16.11
N THR A 147 -11.98 3.28 15.64
CA THR A 147 -12.33 4.54 16.30
C THR A 147 -12.91 4.29 17.70
N THR A 148 -13.59 3.16 17.93
CA THR A 148 -14.15 2.84 19.25
C THR A 148 -13.08 2.35 20.22
N GLU A 149 -12.25 1.39 19.79
CA GLU A 149 -11.09 0.93 20.54
C GLU A 149 -10.18 2.10 20.90
N HIS A 150 -9.90 2.97 19.93
CA HIS A 150 -9.07 4.15 20.13
C HIS A 150 -9.63 5.09 21.22
N TRP A 151 -10.92 5.43 21.13
CA TRP A 151 -11.59 6.23 22.14
C TRP A 151 -11.50 5.57 23.51
N PHE A 152 -11.84 4.28 23.59
CA PHE A 152 -11.83 3.51 24.83
C PHE A 152 -10.46 3.53 25.51
N TYR A 153 -9.39 3.19 24.77
CA TYR A 153 -8.03 3.20 25.33
C TYR A 153 -7.60 4.60 25.79
N ASN A 154 -7.93 5.66 25.05
CA ASN A 154 -7.64 7.02 25.51
C ASN A 154 -8.39 7.35 26.81
N THR A 155 -9.64 6.90 26.93
CA THR A 155 -10.47 7.08 28.12
C THR A 155 -9.84 6.37 29.32
N ILE A 156 -9.47 5.10 29.19
CA ILE A 156 -8.82 4.34 30.26
C ILE A 156 -7.51 5.02 30.70
N VAL A 157 -6.64 5.44 29.77
CA VAL A 157 -5.39 6.14 30.12
C VAL A 157 -5.65 7.45 30.87
N LYS A 158 -6.65 8.25 30.45
CA LYS A 158 -7.01 9.48 31.16
C LYS A 158 -7.53 9.19 32.57
N MET A 159 -8.35 8.14 32.72
CA MET A 159 -8.90 7.72 34.01
C MET A 159 -7.79 7.22 34.94
N ASP A 160 -6.91 6.34 34.47
CA ASP A 160 -5.80 5.80 35.24
C ASP A 160 -4.85 6.91 35.70
N ASN A 161 -4.53 7.87 34.82
CA ASN A 161 -3.73 9.03 35.19
C ASN A 161 -4.39 9.87 36.28
N ALA A 162 -5.70 10.12 36.18
CA ALA A 162 -6.45 10.85 37.20
C ALA A 162 -6.48 10.09 38.54
N HIS A 163 -6.70 8.77 38.51
CA HIS A 163 -6.69 7.94 39.71
C HIS A 163 -5.32 7.89 40.39
N ASN A 164 -4.25 7.70 39.62
CA ASN A 164 -2.88 7.71 40.14
C ASN A 164 -2.52 9.07 40.73
N ASP A 165 -2.84 10.16 40.01
CA ASP A 165 -2.59 11.51 40.50
C ASP A 165 -3.34 11.83 41.79
N ILE A 166 -4.57 11.31 41.96
CA ILE A 166 -5.38 11.43 43.18
C ILE A 166 -4.86 10.55 44.30
N ALA A 167 -4.39 9.35 44.01
CA ALA A 167 -3.78 8.47 45.00
C ALA A 167 -2.47 9.07 45.56
N ASP A 168 -1.70 9.75 44.71
CA ASP A 168 -0.44 10.39 45.06
C ASP A 168 -0.57 11.85 45.54
N LEU A 169 -1.81 12.37 45.61
CA LEU A 169 -2.07 13.76 45.98
C LEU A 169 -1.72 14.03 47.46
N ASP A 170 -0.71 14.86 47.67
CA ASP A 170 -0.35 15.35 49.01
C ASP A 170 -1.25 16.54 49.39
N TYR A 171 -2.30 16.26 50.16
CA TYR A 171 -3.27 17.24 50.67
C TYR A 171 -2.66 18.36 51.52
N SER A 172 -1.37 18.26 51.89
CA SER A 172 -0.66 19.32 52.61
C SER A 172 0.01 20.35 51.70
N LYS A 173 0.16 20.07 50.40
CA LYS A 173 0.83 20.97 49.44
C LYS A 173 -0.14 21.99 48.85
N PRO A 174 0.26 23.27 48.68
CA PRO A 174 -0.55 24.23 47.91
C PRO A 174 -0.71 23.76 46.46
N GLY A 175 -1.90 23.89 45.88
CA GLY A 175 -2.21 23.46 44.51
C GLY A 175 -3.02 22.16 44.38
N TYR A 176 -3.20 21.41 45.47
CA TYR A 176 -3.86 20.10 45.42
C TYR A 176 -5.34 20.19 45.02
N LYS A 177 -6.02 21.26 45.44
CA LYS A 177 -7.45 21.51 45.13
C LYS A 177 -7.64 21.85 43.67
N GLU A 178 -6.74 22.64 43.10
CA GLU A 178 -6.73 23.00 41.69
C GLU A 178 -6.52 21.76 40.82
N LYS A 179 -5.56 20.89 41.18
CA LYS A 179 -5.32 19.63 40.47
C LYS A 179 -6.52 18.68 40.57
N LEU A 180 -7.15 18.58 41.74
CA LEU A 180 -8.35 17.76 41.94
C LEU A 180 -9.54 18.26 41.10
N ALA A 181 -9.75 19.57 41.03
CA ALA A 181 -10.77 20.19 40.18
C ALA A 181 -10.49 19.96 38.68
N GLU A 182 -9.22 19.95 38.26
CA GLU A 182 -8.84 19.60 36.88
C GLU A 182 -9.24 18.16 36.54
N HIS A 183 -8.92 17.19 37.40
CA HIS A 183 -9.30 15.79 37.20
C HIS A 183 -10.82 15.58 37.24
N SER A 184 -11.53 16.27 38.14
CA SER A 184 -13.01 16.29 38.22
C SER A 184 -13.63 16.73 36.89
N LYS A 185 -13.11 17.80 36.30
CA LYS A 185 -13.56 18.26 34.97
C LYS A 185 -13.28 17.25 33.87
N ILE A 186 -12.10 16.62 33.86
CA ILE A 186 -11.78 15.55 32.88
C ILE A 186 -12.75 14.37 33.03
N ALA A 187 -13.09 13.99 34.27
CA ALA A 187 -14.04 12.93 34.56
C ALA A 187 -15.47 13.26 34.06
N GLU A 188 -15.93 14.50 34.23
CA GLU A 188 -17.20 14.98 33.66
C GLU A 188 -17.21 14.91 32.12
N GLU A 189 -16.12 15.32 31.47
CA GLU A 189 -15.96 15.23 30.02
C GLU A 189 -16.03 13.77 29.54
N ILE A 190 -15.34 12.85 30.24
CA ILE A 190 -15.37 11.41 29.93
C ILE A 190 -16.78 10.83 30.11
N ASN A 191 -17.52 11.22 31.16
CA ASN A 191 -18.90 10.76 31.36
C ASN A 191 -19.82 11.19 30.23
N GLN A 192 -19.71 12.43 29.77
CA GLN A 192 -20.48 12.94 28.66
C GLN A 192 -20.13 12.20 27.35
N GLU A 193 -18.84 12.00 27.05
CA GLU A 193 -18.40 11.22 25.88
C GLU A 193 -18.90 9.77 25.95
N THR A 194 -18.84 9.14 27.12
CA THR A 194 -19.29 7.75 27.35
C THR A 194 -20.77 7.59 27.01
N LYS A 195 -21.61 8.55 27.43
CA LYS A 195 -23.03 8.57 27.08
C LYS A 195 -23.26 8.67 25.58
N GLU A 196 -22.51 9.53 24.88
CA GLU A 196 -22.63 9.69 23.42
C GLU A 196 -22.21 8.41 22.66
N ILE A 197 -21.15 7.74 23.12
CA ILE A 197 -20.68 6.48 22.52
C ILE A 197 -21.65 5.33 22.81
N LEU A 198 -22.27 5.30 23.99
CA LEU A 198 -23.31 4.34 24.34
C LEU A 198 -24.56 4.52 23.45
N GLU A 199 -25.02 5.76 23.25
CA GLU A 199 -26.14 6.07 22.35
C GLU A 199 -25.88 5.63 20.90
N GLN A 200 -24.61 5.66 20.47
CA GLN A 200 -24.17 5.16 19.16
C GLN A 200 -24.08 3.62 19.08
N LYS A 201 -24.39 2.91 20.17
CA LYS A 201 -24.26 1.44 20.32
C LYS A 201 -22.84 0.96 20.05
N ARG A 202 -21.86 1.70 20.57
CA ARG A 202 -20.44 1.38 20.44
C ARG A 202 -19.84 0.93 21.78
N LEU A 203 -20.62 0.96 22.85
CA LEU A 203 -20.28 0.49 24.18
C LEU A 203 -21.40 -0.42 24.69
N THR A 204 -21.06 -1.39 25.55
CA THR A 204 -22.05 -2.15 26.32
C THR A 204 -22.47 -1.33 27.54
N ASP A 205 -23.69 -1.56 28.04
CA ASP A 205 -24.19 -0.85 29.23
C ASP A 205 -23.25 -1.04 30.43
N GLY A 206 -22.78 -2.27 30.67
CA GLY A 206 -21.89 -2.53 31.81
C GLY A 206 -20.50 -1.91 31.69
N LEU A 207 -19.93 -1.79 30.49
CA LEU A 207 -18.65 -1.07 30.31
C LEU A 207 -18.85 0.45 30.40
N ALA A 208 -20.02 0.96 30.00
CA ALA A 208 -20.39 2.35 30.24
C ALA A 208 -20.52 2.63 31.76
N ASP A 209 -21.21 1.75 32.48
CA ASP A 209 -21.35 1.84 33.95
C ASP A 209 -19.98 1.77 34.63
N TYR A 210 -19.09 0.88 34.20
CA TYR A 210 -17.71 0.83 34.70
C TYR A 210 -17.00 2.17 34.54
N ILE A 211 -17.01 2.74 33.32
CA ILE A 211 -16.34 4.01 33.04
C ILE A 211 -16.98 5.13 33.87
N THR A 212 -18.31 5.21 33.89
CA THR A 212 -19.03 6.29 34.58
C THR A 212 -18.84 6.22 36.09
N MET A 213 -18.95 5.05 36.72
CA MET A 213 -18.77 4.92 38.17
C MET A 213 -17.35 5.27 38.61
N ASN A 214 -16.33 4.89 37.84
CA ASN A 214 -14.94 5.26 38.12
C ASN A 214 -14.66 6.77 38.01
N ASN A 215 -15.37 7.46 37.12
CA ASN A 215 -15.27 8.92 36.96
C ASN A 215 -16.11 9.66 38.01
N ASP A 216 -17.30 9.16 38.34
CA ASP A 216 -18.14 9.68 39.42
C ASP A 216 -17.43 9.64 40.77
N LEU A 217 -16.58 8.64 41.00
CA LEU A 217 -15.70 8.55 42.15
C LEU A 217 -14.73 9.74 42.23
N VAL A 218 -14.11 10.13 41.11
CA VAL A 218 -13.21 11.31 41.05
C VAL A 218 -13.97 12.59 41.35
N ILE A 219 -15.14 12.76 40.74
CA ILE A 219 -16.03 13.92 40.94
C ILE A 219 -16.51 14.00 42.41
N TYR A 220 -16.82 12.85 43.01
CA TYR A 220 -17.25 12.76 44.39
C TYR A 220 -16.12 13.14 45.37
N ILE A 221 -14.89 12.67 45.15
CA ILE A 221 -13.72 13.04 45.95
C ILE A 221 -13.50 14.56 45.89
N ASP A 222 -13.55 15.15 44.70
CA ASP A 222 -13.48 16.60 44.52
C ASP A 222 -14.55 17.34 45.32
N THR A 223 -15.80 16.89 45.21
CA THR A 223 -16.95 17.47 45.93
C THR A 223 -16.76 17.42 47.45
N VAL A 224 -16.33 16.28 48.00
CA VAL A 224 -16.11 16.11 49.44
C VAL A 224 -14.95 16.98 49.94
N VAL A 225 -13.84 17.01 49.21
CA VAL A 225 -12.62 17.73 49.60
C VAL A 225 -12.77 19.25 49.47
N ASN A 226 -13.54 19.71 48.49
CA ASN A 226 -13.78 21.13 48.25
C ASN A 226 -15.03 21.70 48.93
N ASN A 227 -15.79 20.88 49.66
CA ASN A 227 -16.92 21.36 50.46
C ASN A 227 -16.43 22.31 51.58
N PRO A 228 -16.82 23.61 51.56
CA PRO A 228 -16.37 24.58 52.56
C PRO A 228 -16.92 24.33 53.96
N GLU A 229 -17.97 23.51 54.09
CA GLU A 229 -18.60 23.13 55.36
C GLU A 229 -18.10 21.78 55.89
N ALA A 230 -17.30 21.03 55.11
CA ALA A 230 -16.80 19.73 55.54
C ALA A 230 -15.68 19.88 56.57
N ASP A 231 -15.90 19.29 57.75
CA ASP A 231 -14.83 19.08 58.72
C ASP A 231 -14.02 17.82 58.38
N LYS A 232 -12.92 17.62 59.10
CA LYS A 232 -12.00 16.49 58.87
C LYS A 232 -12.71 15.13 58.95
N ASP A 233 -13.63 14.99 59.90
CA ASP A 233 -14.35 13.73 60.11
C ASP A 233 -15.37 13.46 58.99
N SER A 234 -16.00 14.52 58.45
CA SER A 234 -16.87 14.44 57.28
C SER A 234 -16.11 14.07 56.00
N ILE A 235 -14.89 14.58 55.83
CA ILE A 235 -14.02 14.19 54.70
C ILE A 235 -13.62 12.72 54.83
N ILE A 236 -13.20 12.28 56.03
CA ILE A 236 -12.84 10.87 56.27
C ILE A 236 -14.04 9.96 55.99
N SER A 237 -15.22 10.29 56.49
CA SER A 237 -16.44 9.48 56.26
C SER A 237 -16.86 9.46 54.78
N GLY A 238 -16.70 10.57 54.05
CA GLY A 238 -16.88 10.61 52.61
C GLY A 238 -15.90 9.68 51.88
N LEU A 239 -14.61 9.71 52.24
CA LEU A 239 -13.60 8.81 51.67
C LEU A 239 -13.80 7.35 52.07
N GLU A 240 -14.40 7.04 53.22
CA GLU A 240 -14.80 5.66 53.55
C GLU A 240 -15.94 5.16 52.64
N SER A 241 -16.83 6.07 52.23
CA SER A 241 -17.92 5.78 51.29
C SER A 241 -17.42 5.49 49.87
N VAL A 242 -16.24 5.99 49.49
CA VAL A 242 -15.57 5.68 48.23
C VAL A 242 -15.28 4.20 48.09
N ASN A 243 -14.81 3.52 49.14
CA ASN A 243 -14.58 2.07 49.10
C ASN A 243 -15.87 1.28 48.87
N TYR A 244 -16.99 1.75 49.44
CA TYR A 244 -18.29 1.14 49.19
C TYR A 244 -18.73 1.34 47.74
N ILE A 245 -18.56 2.54 47.16
CA ILE A 245 -18.86 2.81 45.75
C ILE A 245 -17.98 1.95 44.83
N TYR A 246 -16.68 1.83 45.13
CA TYR A 246 -15.75 1.00 44.37
C TYR A 246 -16.16 -0.48 44.36
N SER A 247 -16.75 -0.98 45.45
CA SER A 247 -17.29 -2.35 45.52
C SER A 247 -18.50 -2.60 44.62
N GLN A 248 -19.14 -1.54 44.12
CA GLN A 248 -20.28 -1.61 43.20
C GLN A 248 -19.86 -1.45 41.73
N VAL A 249 -18.61 -1.07 41.47
CA VAL A 249 -18.07 -0.94 40.10
C VAL A 249 -18.07 -2.33 39.45
N PRO A 250 -18.64 -2.49 38.24
CA PRO A 250 -18.59 -3.75 37.51
C PRO A 250 -17.16 -4.28 37.35
N ASP A 251 -16.99 -5.59 37.28
CA ASP A 251 -15.68 -6.16 37.00
C ASP A 251 -15.22 -5.78 35.57
N PHE A 252 -14.04 -5.14 35.49
CA PHE A 252 -13.52 -4.63 34.23
C PHE A 252 -13.34 -5.71 33.18
N GLU A 253 -12.74 -6.84 33.56
CA GLU A 253 -12.40 -7.93 32.64
C GLU A 253 -13.67 -8.56 32.07
N ASP A 254 -14.68 -8.76 32.92
CA ASP A 254 -15.98 -9.28 32.49
C ASP A 254 -16.71 -8.33 31.53
N GLU A 255 -16.71 -7.02 31.81
CA GLU A 255 -17.37 -6.03 30.95
C GLU A 255 -16.60 -5.76 29.65
N PHE A 256 -15.27 -5.74 29.70
CA PHE A 256 -14.39 -5.61 28.54
C PHE A 256 -14.54 -6.80 27.60
N THR A 257 -14.55 -8.03 28.16
CA THR A 257 -14.80 -9.26 27.40
C THR A 257 -16.18 -9.21 26.73
N ARG A 258 -17.23 -8.82 27.46
CA ARG A 258 -18.59 -8.68 26.89
C ARG A 258 -18.65 -7.63 25.78
N TRP A 259 -17.96 -6.51 25.95
CA TRP A 259 -17.87 -5.49 24.91
C TRP A 259 -17.20 -6.02 23.64
N HIS A 260 -16.11 -6.78 23.78
CA HIS A 260 -15.47 -7.46 22.67
C HIS A 260 -16.40 -8.45 21.98
N ASP A 261 -16.97 -9.38 22.73
CA ASP A 261 -17.83 -10.45 22.21
C ASP A 261 -19.08 -9.92 21.49
N TRP A 262 -19.69 -8.84 22.01
CA TRP A 262 -21.00 -8.38 21.53
C TRP A 262 -20.92 -7.25 20.51
N ILE A 263 -19.87 -6.44 20.56
CA ILE A 263 -19.74 -5.25 19.70
C ILE A 263 -18.56 -5.39 18.76
N ILE A 264 -17.37 -5.70 19.27
CA ILE A 264 -16.13 -5.64 18.46
C ILE A 264 -16.02 -6.84 17.53
N ASP A 265 -16.02 -8.05 18.07
CA ASP A 265 -15.78 -9.28 17.32
C ASP A 265 -16.82 -9.52 16.21
N PRO A 266 -18.14 -9.29 16.42
CA PRO A 266 -19.12 -9.41 15.35
C PRO A 266 -18.85 -8.44 14.20
N GLN A 267 -18.40 -7.21 14.49
CA GLN A 267 -18.06 -6.23 13.48
C GLN A 267 -16.75 -6.59 12.76
N ILE A 268 -15.76 -7.16 13.46
CA ILE A 268 -14.51 -7.63 12.86
C ILE A 268 -14.83 -8.76 11.90
N ASN A 269 -15.63 -9.73 12.34
CA ASN A 269 -16.03 -10.87 11.53
C ASN A 269 -16.87 -10.43 10.31
N LEU A 270 -17.75 -9.44 10.46
CA LEU A 270 -18.48 -8.84 9.36
C LEU A 270 -17.52 -8.16 8.36
N GLY A 271 -16.58 -7.36 8.85
CA GLY A 271 -15.56 -6.69 8.05
C GLY A 271 -14.70 -7.69 7.28
N LYS A 272 -14.17 -8.74 7.94
CA LYS A 272 -13.41 -9.83 7.31
C LYS A 272 -14.21 -10.51 6.20
N LYS A 273 -15.48 -10.84 6.48
CA LYS A 273 -16.37 -11.49 5.50
C LYS A 273 -16.62 -10.60 4.29
N GLN A 274 -16.86 -9.31 4.50
CA GLN A 274 -17.07 -8.33 3.42
C GLN A 274 -15.79 -8.12 2.62
N TYR A 275 -14.63 -8.01 3.27
CA TYR A 275 -13.34 -7.88 2.60
C TYR A 275 -13.04 -9.10 1.73
N LYS A 276 -13.19 -10.32 2.27
CA LYS A 276 -13.02 -11.56 1.50
C LYS A 276 -13.93 -11.59 0.27
N SER A 277 -15.20 -11.26 0.44
CA SER A 277 -16.17 -11.15 -0.66
C SER A 277 -15.76 -10.07 -1.68
N ALA A 278 -15.21 -8.96 -1.22
CA ALA A 278 -14.67 -7.91 -2.09
C ALA A 278 -13.50 -8.44 -2.93
N ILE A 279 -12.51 -9.11 -2.32
CA ILE A 279 -11.37 -9.68 -3.04
C ILE A 279 -11.82 -10.70 -4.09
N GLU A 280 -12.72 -11.61 -3.75
CA GLU A 280 -13.29 -12.58 -4.71
C GLU A 280 -13.96 -11.86 -5.91
N LYS A 281 -14.67 -10.75 -5.66
CA LYS A 281 -15.30 -9.93 -6.69
C LYS A 281 -14.29 -9.12 -7.50
N LEU A 282 -13.18 -8.69 -6.90
CA LEU A 282 -12.07 -8.00 -7.57
C LEU A 282 -11.38 -8.96 -8.55
N THR A 283 -10.98 -10.14 -8.09
CA THR A 283 -10.39 -11.19 -8.95
C THR A 283 -11.32 -11.51 -10.12
N LYS A 284 -12.64 -11.65 -9.85
CA LYS A 284 -13.64 -11.86 -10.91
C LYS A 284 -13.72 -10.67 -11.88
N ALA A 285 -13.64 -9.44 -11.38
CA ALA A 285 -13.62 -8.25 -12.21
C ALA A 285 -12.37 -8.23 -13.11
N ASP A 286 -11.19 -8.56 -12.57
CA ASP A 286 -9.92 -8.56 -13.30
C ASP A 286 -9.88 -9.60 -14.41
N ASN A 287 -10.31 -10.83 -14.10
CA ASN A 287 -10.46 -11.88 -15.09
C ASN A 287 -11.42 -11.43 -16.20
N TYR A 288 -12.56 -10.85 -15.84
CA TYR A 288 -13.52 -10.31 -16.81
C TYR A 288 -12.92 -9.18 -17.67
N TYR A 289 -12.18 -8.26 -17.06
CA TYR A 289 -11.56 -7.13 -17.74
C TYR A 289 -10.55 -7.62 -18.80
N THR A 290 -9.81 -8.67 -18.47
CA THR A 290 -8.78 -9.29 -19.30
C THR A 290 -9.38 -10.17 -20.39
N ASP A 291 -10.24 -11.13 -20.04
CA ASP A 291 -10.83 -12.11 -20.96
C ASP A 291 -11.63 -11.43 -22.07
N TYR A 292 -12.36 -10.36 -21.73
CA TYR A 292 -13.15 -9.59 -22.69
C TYR A 292 -12.36 -8.47 -23.38
N ASN A 293 -11.04 -8.41 -23.17
CA ASN A 293 -10.10 -7.45 -23.74
C ASN A 293 -10.61 -6.01 -23.61
N LEU A 294 -11.16 -5.66 -22.44
CA LEU A 294 -11.67 -4.31 -22.18
C LEU A 294 -10.54 -3.29 -22.10
N ASN A 295 -9.36 -3.76 -21.69
CA ASN A 295 -8.09 -3.04 -21.65
C ASN A 295 -7.44 -2.77 -23.04
N ARG A 296 -7.87 -3.48 -24.08
CA ARG A 296 -7.29 -3.45 -25.43
C ARG A 296 -8.23 -2.83 -26.46
N ASP A 297 -8.82 -1.68 -26.14
CA ASP A 297 -9.46 -0.87 -27.17
C ASP A 297 -8.37 -0.23 -28.06
N TRP A 298 -8.41 -0.51 -29.36
CA TRP A 298 -7.45 0.00 -30.35
C TRP A 298 -7.36 1.54 -30.36
N ILE A 299 -8.44 2.26 -30.06
CA ILE A 299 -8.39 3.73 -29.92
C ILE A 299 -7.70 4.14 -28.62
N THR A 300 -7.88 3.41 -27.53
CA THR A 300 -7.05 3.60 -26.33
C THR A 300 -5.57 3.37 -26.64
N ILE A 301 -5.24 2.33 -27.41
CA ILE A 301 -3.87 2.04 -27.83
C ILE A 301 -3.30 3.16 -28.72
N ILE A 302 -4.13 3.76 -29.59
CA ILE A 302 -3.72 4.87 -30.47
C ILE A 302 -3.60 6.17 -29.68
N LEU A 303 -4.61 6.56 -28.90
CA LEU A 303 -4.63 7.81 -28.13
C LEU A 303 -3.59 7.82 -27.01
N ALA A 304 -3.31 6.67 -26.37
CA ALA A 304 -2.21 6.53 -25.41
C ALA A 304 -0.82 6.82 -26.04
N LYS A 305 -0.69 6.78 -27.38
CA LYS A 305 0.54 7.22 -28.06
C LYS A 305 0.65 8.75 -28.16
N PHE A 306 -0.47 9.47 -28.10
CA PHE A 306 -0.54 10.91 -28.32
C PHE A 306 -0.78 11.73 -27.03
N LEU A 307 -1.45 11.17 -26.03
CA LEU A 307 -1.75 11.84 -24.76
C LEU A 307 -0.65 11.56 -23.74
N LYS A 308 0.16 12.57 -23.39
CA LYS A 308 1.23 12.49 -22.37
C LYS A 308 0.71 12.09 -20.98
N THR A 309 -0.55 12.39 -20.69
CA THR A 309 -1.21 12.13 -19.40
C THR A 309 -1.78 10.72 -19.28
N TYR A 310 -1.82 9.94 -20.35
CA TYR A 310 -2.44 8.61 -20.34
C TYR A 310 -1.40 7.53 -19.97
N PRO A 311 -1.65 6.70 -18.94
CA PRO A 311 -0.73 5.63 -18.56
C PRO A 311 -0.68 4.59 -19.68
N LYS A 312 0.52 4.37 -20.21
CA LYS A 312 0.73 3.55 -21.42
C LYS A 312 0.58 2.05 -21.20
N ASN A 313 0.36 1.64 -19.94
CA ASN A 313 0.30 0.25 -19.44
C ASN A 313 -0.93 0.03 -18.54
N ILE A 314 -2.13 -0.11 -19.14
CA ILE A 314 -3.36 -0.50 -18.42
C ILE A 314 -3.41 -2.02 -18.14
N ASN A 315 -2.53 -2.81 -18.77
CA ASN A 315 -2.54 -4.28 -18.71
C ASN A 315 -1.75 -4.90 -17.55
N GLN A 316 -1.19 -4.10 -16.64
CA GLN A 316 -0.41 -4.62 -15.52
C GLN A 316 -1.13 -4.30 -14.22
N PHE A 317 -2.33 -4.88 -14.09
CA PHE A 317 -2.79 -5.26 -12.77
C PHE A 317 -1.97 -6.49 -12.39
N ILE A 318 -1.12 -6.33 -11.38
CA ILE A 318 -0.53 -7.43 -10.63
C ILE A 318 -1.75 -8.19 -10.07
N PRO A 319 -1.87 -9.52 -10.30
CA PRO A 319 -2.99 -10.26 -9.74
C PRO A 319 -3.07 -9.99 -8.24
N PRO A 320 -4.28 -9.98 -7.64
CA PRO A 320 -4.37 -9.98 -6.20
C PRO A 320 -3.56 -11.16 -5.68
N ALA A 321 -3.01 -10.95 -4.49
CA ALA A 321 -2.12 -11.85 -3.79
C ALA A 321 -2.78 -13.19 -3.41
N ASP A 322 -3.20 -13.99 -4.39
CA ASP A 322 -3.70 -15.34 -4.20
C ASP A 322 -2.58 -16.30 -3.72
N SER A 323 -1.35 -15.81 -3.55
CA SER A 323 -0.24 -16.50 -2.89
C SER A 323 0.14 -15.93 -1.51
N ILE A 324 -0.52 -14.88 -1.03
CA ILE A 324 -0.31 -14.31 0.31
C ILE A 324 -1.60 -14.49 1.10
N GLU A 325 -1.82 -15.71 1.59
CA GLU A 325 -2.76 -15.91 2.70
C GLU A 325 -2.20 -15.21 3.95
N GLU A 326 -3.13 -14.69 4.77
CA GLU A 326 -2.95 -14.11 6.11
C GLU A 326 -1.54 -14.28 6.73
N SER A 327 -0.95 -13.17 7.21
CA SER A 327 0.23 -13.14 8.10
C SER A 327 1.59 -13.58 7.51
N GLY A 328 2.05 -12.97 6.42
CA GLY A 328 3.47 -13.12 6.01
C GLY A 328 3.86 -14.52 5.51
N LYS A 329 2.89 -15.32 5.06
CA LYS A 329 3.11 -16.65 4.47
C LYS A 329 2.96 -16.59 2.96
N ILE A 330 3.95 -17.11 2.24
CA ILE A 330 3.97 -17.18 0.77
C ILE A 330 3.91 -18.64 0.35
N ARG A 331 2.91 -19.01 -0.46
CA ARG A 331 2.82 -20.36 -1.05
C ARG A 331 3.66 -20.47 -2.31
N ILE A 332 4.65 -21.37 -2.34
CA ILE A 332 5.63 -21.50 -3.43
C ILE A 332 6.11 -22.95 -3.57
N ASP A 333 6.33 -23.46 -4.79
CA ASP A 333 6.95 -24.78 -5.04
C ASP A 333 8.49 -24.63 -5.13
N LEU A 334 9.14 -24.48 -3.98
CA LEU A 334 10.58 -24.26 -3.85
C LEU A 334 11.40 -25.48 -4.28
N ASN A 335 10.88 -26.69 -4.05
CA ASN A 335 11.62 -27.92 -4.30
C ASN A 335 11.33 -28.55 -5.69
N GLY A 336 10.26 -28.11 -6.37
CA GLY A 336 9.85 -28.55 -7.71
C GLY A 336 9.04 -29.85 -7.74
N ASP A 337 8.47 -30.29 -6.61
CA ASP A 337 7.72 -31.53 -6.47
C ASP A 337 6.21 -31.39 -6.79
N ALA A 338 5.79 -30.19 -7.20
CA ALA A 338 4.41 -29.79 -7.47
C ALA A 338 3.50 -29.61 -6.25
N ASN A 339 4.01 -29.80 -5.03
CA ASN A 339 3.32 -29.39 -3.81
C ASN A 339 3.86 -28.03 -3.36
N GLN A 340 2.96 -27.11 -3.03
CA GLN A 340 3.36 -25.79 -2.54
C GLN A 340 3.81 -25.87 -1.07
N GLU A 341 4.94 -25.25 -0.78
CA GLU A 341 5.46 -24.99 0.56
C GLU A 341 5.05 -23.63 1.08
N PHE A 342 5.12 -23.47 2.40
CA PHE A 342 4.89 -22.20 3.08
C PHE A 342 6.23 -21.54 3.40
N LEU A 343 6.52 -20.43 2.73
CA LEU A 343 7.64 -19.56 3.07
C LEU A 343 7.16 -18.48 4.05
N ILE A 344 7.71 -18.49 5.25
CA ILE A 344 7.43 -17.51 6.31
C ILE A 344 8.63 -16.57 6.43
N ILE A 345 8.34 -15.27 6.54
CA ILE A 345 9.36 -14.22 6.66
C ILE A 345 9.13 -13.44 7.94
N ASP A 346 10.17 -13.36 8.76
CA ASP A 346 10.24 -12.48 9.93
C ASP A 346 11.10 -11.26 9.56
N PRO A 347 10.49 -10.08 9.38
CA PRO A 347 11.22 -8.87 9.00
C PRO A 347 12.11 -8.28 10.10
N GLY A 348 12.06 -8.76 11.36
CA GLY A 348 12.82 -8.15 12.47
C GLY A 348 12.16 -6.91 13.09
N ASP A 349 12.89 -6.20 13.96
CA ASP A 349 12.40 -5.02 14.69
C ASP A 349 12.46 -3.77 13.80
N GLN A 350 11.29 -3.26 13.41
CA GLN A 350 11.20 -2.16 12.43
C GLN A 350 11.53 -0.78 12.99
N THR A 351 11.87 -0.67 14.28
CA THR A 351 12.24 0.60 14.90
C THR A 351 13.69 1.01 14.61
N GLN A 352 14.50 0.09 14.09
CA GLN A 352 15.87 0.38 13.65
C GLN A 352 15.93 0.48 12.11
N PRO A 353 16.35 1.62 11.54
CA PRO A 353 16.35 1.86 10.09
C PRO A 353 17.30 0.95 9.27
N ASN A 354 18.03 0.05 9.94
CA ASN A 354 18.97 -0.89 9.33
C ASN A 354 18.60 -2.36 9.57
N ASP A 355 17.42 -2.65 10.13
CA ASP A 355 17.09 -4.03 10.47
C ASP A 355 16.81 -4.88 9.22
N HIS A 356 17.62 -5.92 9.11
CA HIS A 356 17.60 -6.90 8.04
C HIS A 356 16.54 -7.97 8.31
N ILE A 357 16.08 -8.68 7.27
CA ILE A 357 15.20 -9.83 7.46
C ILE A 357 15.83 -10.81 8.46
N LYS A 358 15.21 -10.91 9.64
CA LYS A 358 15.67 -11.71 10.77
C LYS A 358 15.62 -13.20 10.44
N SER A 359 14.50 -13.66 9.88
CA SER A 359 14.41 -15.05 9.43
C SER A 359 13.56 -15.22 8.17
N MET A 360 13.90 -16.25 7.40
CA MET A 360 13.13 -16.70 6.25
C MET A 360 13.18 -18.22 6.25
N ILE A 361 12.04 -18.87 6.44
CA ILE A 361 11.93 -20.31 6.71
C ILE A 361 10.85 -20.90 5.81
N ALA A 362 11.19 -21.97 5.10
CA ALA A 362 10.26 -22.74 4.28
C ALA A 362 9.81 -24.00 5.02
N TYR A 363 8.51 -24.25 4.99
CA TYR A 363 7.86 -25.42 5.57
C TYR A 363 7.16 -26.23 4.49
N ASP A 364 7.25 -27.56 4.57
CA ASP A 364 6.45 -28.45 3.72
C ASP A 364 4.95 -28.32 4.03
N SER A 365 4.12 -29.01 3.22
CA SER A 365 2.66 -29.03 3.38
C SER A 365 2.17 -29.62 4.72
N VAL A 366 3.04 -30.29 5.49
CA VAL A 366 2.75 -30.92 6.78
C VAL A 366 3.28 -30.07 7.95
N GLY A 367 4.01 -28.99 7.66
CA GLY A 367 4.56 -28.06 8.64
C GLY A 367 5.98 -28.38 9.10
N ASN A 368 6.72 -29.27 8.42
CA ASN A 368 8.14 -29.50 8.73
C ASN A 368 9.01 -28.48 8.02
N VAL A 369 10.03 -27.96 8.70
CA VAL A 369 11.02 -27.08 8.08
C VAL A 369 11.81 -27.85 7.03
N ILE A 370 11.83 -27.35 5.80
CA ILE A 370 12.61 -27.92 4.70
C ILE A 370 13.83 -27.07 4.34
N ALA A 371 13.80 -25.77 4.65
CA ALA A 371 14.93 -24.89 4.45
C ALA A 371 14.82 -23.59 5.25
N SER A 372 15.96 -22.95 5.49
CA SER A 372 16.03 -21.61 6.07
C SER A 372 17.10 -20.75 5.38
N LYS A 373 16.93 -19.43 5.45
CA LYS A 373 17.99 -18.48 5.10
C LYS A 373 19.10 -18.59 6.15
N PRO A 374 20.37 -18.75 5.75
CA PRO A 374 21.51 -18.66 6.67
C PRO A 374 21.57 -17.31 7.39
N ASP A 375 22.02 -17.32 8.65
CA ASP A 375 22.13 -16.12 9.47
C ASP A 375 23.17 -15.14 8.90
N GLU A 376 24.19 -15.64 8.20
CA GLU A 376 25.25 -14.83 7.61
C GLU A 376 24.80 -14.04 6.37
N ILE A 377 23.61 -14.35 5.82
CA ILE A 377 23.06 -13.63 4.67
C ILE A 377 22.19 -12.50 5.16
N THR A 378 22.74 -11.29 5.02
CA THR A 378 22.05 -10.04 5.24
C THR A 378 21.08 -9.75 4.10
N VAL A 379 19.81 -9.50 4.42
CA VAL A 379 18.79 -9.11 3.43
C VAL A 379 18.20 -7.76 3.84
N PRO A 380 18.10 -6.77 2.95
CA PRO A 380 17.53 -5.46 3.29
C PRO A 380 16.06 -5.56 3.74
N GLN A 381 15.54 -4.48 4.31
CA GLN A 381 14.13 -4.40 4.72
C GLN A 381 13.20 -4.50 3.51
N LEU A 382 12.29 -5.49 3.53
CA LEU A 382 11.35 -5.76 2.45
C LEU A 382 10.20 -4.76 2.40
N MET A 383 9.73 -4.43 1.19
CA MET A 383 8.43 -3.80 1.01
C MET A 383 7.33 -4.85 1.16
N PHE A 384 6.41 -4.62 2.09
CA PHE A 384 5.31 -5.56 2.36
C PHE A 384 4.45 -5.82 1.12
N GLY A 385 4.07 -7.09 0.92
CA GLY A 385 3.28 -7.51 -0.24
C GLY A 385 4.03 -7.52 -1.58
N SER A 386 5.35 -7.27 -1.59
CA SER A 386 6.16 -7.24 -2.82
C SER A 386 6.54 -8.61 -3.38
N ALA A 387 6.18 -9.70 -2.68
CA ALA A 387 6.53 -11.05 -3.06
C ALA A 387 5.99 -11.40 -4.45
N LYS A 388 6.86 -11.84 -5.35
CA LYS A 388 6.49 -12.36 -6.68
C LYS A 388 7.19 -13.68 -6.95
N ILE A 389 6.46 -14.64 -7.51
CA ILE A 389 6.96 -15.99 -7.77
C ILE A 389 7.32 -16.13 -9.25
N TYR A 390 8.48 -16.72 -9.53
CA TYR A 390 8.99 -16.93 -10.88
C TYR A 390 9.57 -18.33 -11.05
N ARG A 391 9.40 -18.90 -12.25
CA ARG A 391 10.18 -20.03 -12.70
C ARG A 391 11.35 -19.51 -13.53
N LEU A 392 12.57 -19.62 -13.00
CA LEU A 392 13.77 -19.07 -13.65
C LEU A 392 14.29 -19.94 -14.81
N LYS A 393 13.89 -21.21 -14.83
CA LYS A 393 14.24 -22.18 -15.86
C LYS A 393 13.05 -23.09 -16.11
N GLU A 394 12.51 -23.12 -17.33
CA GLU A 394 11.26 -23.83 -17.64
C GLU A 394 11.33 -25.35 -17.38
N THR A 395 12.51 -25.93 -17.60
CA THR A 395 12.77 -27.35 -17.35
C THR A 395 12.99 -27.69 -15.88
N ASP A 396 13.21 -26.68 -15.02
CA ASP A 396 13.26 -26.83 -13.58
C ASP A 396 11.89 -26.48 -13.01
N ARG A 397 11.27 -27.41 -12.29
CA ARG A 397 9.97 -27.15 -11.68
C ARG A 397 10.06 -26.22 -10.48
N LYS A 398 11.26 -26.03 -9.93
CA LYS A 398 11.52 -25.13 -8.81
C LYS A 398 11.13 -23.69 -9.13
N GLU A 399 10.49 -23.09 -8.16
CA GLU A 399 10.12 -21.69 -8.16
C GLU A 399 11.10 -20.88 -7.30
N ALA A 400 11.32 -19.63 -7.71
CA ALA A 400 12.05 -18.62 -6.97
C ALA A 400 11.07 -17.52 -6.56
N VAL A 401 11.29 -16.94 -5.38
CA VAL A 401 10.53 -15.77 -4.93
C VAL A 401 11.41 -14.53 -5.08
N SER A 402 10.85 -13.42 -5.52
CA SER A 402 11.50 -12.12 -5.48
C SER A 402 10.86 -11.22 -4.44
N PHE A 403 11.67 -10.41 -3.77
CA PHE A 403 11.19 -9.32 -2.92
C PHE A 403 11.68 -8.00 -3.46
N GLU A 404 10.88 -6.96 -3.26
CA GLU A 404 11.22 -5.59 -3.59
C GLU A 404 11.63 -4.84 -2.32
N PHE A 405 12.69 -4.04 -2.41
CA PHE A 405 13.30 -3.30 -1.32
C PHE A 405 13.31 -1.81 -1.69
N PRO A 406 13.06 -0.90 -0.74
CA PRO A 406 13.12 0.52 -1.00
C PRO A 406 14.58 0.91 -1.30
N ALA A 407 14.79 1.65 -2.39
CA ALA A 407 16.10 2.21 -2.70
C ALA A 407 16.04 3.73 -2.80
N GLY A 408 14.88 4.32 -3.13
CA GLY A 408 14.68 5.77 -3.14
C GLY A 408 13.21 6.12 -3.37
N PRO A 409 12.84 7.42 -3.46
CA PRO A 409 11.44 7.85 -3.56
C PRO A 409 10.67 7.24 -4.74
N HIS A 410 11.40 6.89 -5.80
CA HIS A 410 10.85 6.32 -7.04
C HIS A 410 11.65 5.11 -7.52
N GLN A 411 12.56 4.62 -6.68
CA GLN A 411 13.46 3.54 -7.03
C GLN A 411 13.34 2.42 -6.01
N SER A 412 13.50 1.22 -6.51
CA SER A 412 13.55 0.04 -5.69
C SER A 412 14.63 -0.90 -6.17
N GLN A 413 14.96 -1.86 -5.33
CA GLN A 413 15.80 -2.98 -5.69
C GLN A 413 15.00 -4.26 -5.55
N VAL A 414 15.40 -5.30 -6.29
CA VAL A 414 14.80 -6.63 -6.19
C VAL A 414 15.89 -7.65 -5.95
N MET A 415 15.60 -8.62 -5.08
CA MET A 415 16.44 -9.80 -4.86
C MET A 415 15.58 -11.04 -5.05
N PHE A 416 16.12 -12.02 -5.77
CA PHE A 416 15.49 -13.32 -5.97
C PHE A 416 16.07 -14.32 -4.96
N PHE A 417 15.23 -15.18 -4.42
CA PHE A 417 15.60 -16.26 -3.50
C PHE A 417 15.10 -17.59 -4.04
N ALA A 418 15.95 -18.61 -3.95
CA ALA A 418 15.62 -19.95 -4.40
C ALA A 418 16.18 -20.99 -3.42
N LEU A 419 15.60 -22.20 -3.46
CA LEU A 419 16.06 -23.33 -2.67
C LEU A 419 17.35 -23.92 -3.25
N ASN A 420 18.39 -23.96 -2.43
CA ASN A 420 19.62 -24.68 -2.70
C ASN A 420 19.89 -25.66 -1.55
N LYS A 421 19.61 -26.94 -1.81
CA LYS A 421 19.60 -28.01 -0.82
C LYS A 421 18.61 -27.70 0.32
N ASP A 422 19.11 -27.48 1.52
CA ASP A 422 18.41 -27.16 2.76
C ASP A 422 18.45 -25.66 3.10
N LYS A 423 18.86 -24.81 2.15
CA LYS A 423 19.04 -23.37 2.36
C LYS A 423 18.27 -22.53 1.35
N ILE A 424 17.71 -21.43 1.82
CA ILE A 424 17.14 -20.39 0.95
C ILE A 424 18.23 -19.35 0.70
N LEU A 425 18.70 -19.27 -0.55
CA LEU A 425 19.83 -18.43 -0.93
C LEU A 425 19.43 -17.43 -2.02
N PRO A 426 20.04 -16.24 -2.04
CA PRO A 426 19.81 -15.28 -3.10
C PRO A 426 20.37 -15.78 -4.44
N VAL A 427 19.66 -15.51 -5.53
CA VAL A 427 20.12 -15.76 -6.90
C VAL A 427 20.78 -14.48 -7.42
N CYS A 428 22.11 -14.50 -7.43
CA CYS A 428 22.91 -13.29 -7.61
C CYS A 428 23.28 -12.99 -9.07
N LEU A 429 23.92 -11.86 -9.32
CA LEU A 429 24.41 -11.37 -10.62
C LEU A 429 25.77 -11.96 -11.02
N LYS A 430 26.43 -12.68 -10.09
CA LYS A 430 27.77 -13.23 -10.26
C LYS A 430 27.90 -14.57 -9.54
N GLU A 431 28.79 -15.43 -10.04
CA GLU A 431 29.05 -16.74 -9.43
C GLU A 431 29.73 -16.62 -8.06
N LYS A 432 30.68 -15.70 -7.93
CA LYS A 432 31.40 -15.44 -6.67
C LYS A 432 30.86 -14.16 -6.05
N VAL A 433 30.01 -14.35 -5.05
CA VAL A 433 29.37 -13.27 -4.27
C VAL A 433 30.38 -12.66 -3.30
N THR A 434 30.50 -11.34 -3.29
CA THR A 434 31.35 -10.58 -2.37
C THR A 434 30.54 -9.77 -1.35
N GLY A 435 29.25 -9.55 -1.60
CA GLY A 435 28.33 -8.89 -0.69
C GLY A 435 26.89 -8.90 -1.23
N PRO A 436 25.92 -8.34 -0.47
CA PRO A 436 24.50 -8.36 -0.83
C PRO A 436 24.19 -7.62 -2.15
N PHE A 437 24.98 -6.59 -2.48
CA PHE A 437 24.86 -5.84 -3.74
C PHE A 437 25.12 -6.66 -4.99
N ASP A 438 25.87 -7.76 -4.89
CA ASP A 438 26.02 -8.68 -6.02
C ASP A 438 24.72 -9.43 -6.33
N CYS A 439 23.65 -9.27 -5.54
CA CYS A 439 22.38 -9.97 -5.71
C CYS A 439 21.18 -9.02 -5.89
N LEU A 440 21.40 -7.70 -5.97
CA LEU A 440 20.35 -6.69 -6.08
C LEU A 440 20.20 -6.19 -7.52
N PHE A 441 18.99 -6.33 -8.05
CA PHE A 441 18.55 -5.76 -9.32
C PHE A 441 17.96 -4.39 -9.08
N PHE A 442 18.43 -3.38 -9.79
CA PHE A 442 17.93 -2.01 -9.64
C PHE A 442 16.75 -1.72 -10.56
N ILE A 443 15.76 -1.02 -10.00
CA ILE A 443 14.56 -0.58 -10.71
C ILE A 443 14.41 0.92 -10.49
N GLY A 444 14.52 1.70 -11.56
CA GLY A 444 14.29 3.14 -11.53
C GLY A 444 12.80 3.55 -11.51
N ASN A 445 11.90 2.58 -11.52
CA ASN A 445 10.44 2.73 -11.44
C ASN A 445 9.82 1.67 -10.52
N VAL A 446 9.52 2.05 -9.27
CA VAL A 446 8.92 1.15 -8.25
C VAL A 446 7.81 0.26 -8.84
N GLY A 447 7.85 -1.01 -8.47
CA GLY A 447 6.82 -2.00 -8.78
C GLY A 447 6.99 -2.74 -10.11
N TYR A 448 7.95 -2.36 -10.97
CA TYR A 448 8.12 -2.95 -12.30
C TYR A 448 9.52 -3.50 -12.61
N LEU A 449 9.69 -4.81 -12.42
CA LEU A 449 10.82 -5.58 -12.94
C LEU A 449 10.33 -6.58 -13.99
N PRO A 450 10.60 -6.37 -15.29
CA PRO A 450 10.35 -7.38 -16.29
C PRO A 450 11.22 -8.62 -16.05
N VAL A 451 10.57 -9.78 -15.91
CA VAL A 451 11.21 -11.10 -15.84
C VAL A 451 10.52 -12.03 -16.83
N MET A 452 11.24 -12.57 -17.80
CA MET A 452 10.67 -13.44 -18.85
C MET A 452 11.75 -14.13 -19.67
N ASP A 453 11.39 -15.23 -20.32
CA ASP A 453 12.20 -15.85 -21.38
C ASP A 453 12.01 -15.08 -22.70
N LEU A 454 12.96 -14.22 -23.04
CA LEU A 454 12.90 -13.33 -24.19
C LEU A 454 13.18 -14.05 -25.51
N ASP A 455 14.09 -15.03 -25.51
CA ASP A 455 14.56 -15.70 -26.72
C ASP A 455 14.10 -17.17 -26.85
N GLN A 456 13.23 -17.61 -25.94
CA GLN A 456 12.56 -18.90 -25.92
C GLN A 456 13.52 -20.07 -25.74
N ASP A 457 14.60 -19.85 -24.97
CA ASP A 457 15.59 -20.88 -24.65
C ASP A 457 15.26 -21.66 -23.35
N GLY A 458 14.17 -21.29 -22.67
CA GLY A 458 13.70 -21.88 -21.43
C GLY A 458 14.39 -21.29 -20.18
N LEU A 459 15.13 -20.19 -20.30
CA LEU A 459 15.77 -19.48 -19.19
C LEU A 459 15.18 -18.07 -19.06
N ALA A 460 15.08 -17.55 -17.84
CA ALA A 460 14.54 -16.23 -17.60
C ALA A 460 15.59 -15.13 -17.80
N GLU A 461 15.22 -14.08 -18.53
CA GLU A 461 15.85 -12.77 -18.50
C GLU A 461 15.22 -11.85 -17.46
N VAL A 462 16.07 -11.08 -16.78
CA VAL A 462 15.69 -9.95 -15.94
C VAL A 462 16.16 -8.66 -16.62
N ILE A 463 15.25 -7.70 -16.76
CA ILE A 463 15.53 -6.44 -17.46
C ILE A 463 15.53 -5.30 -16.43
N GLU A 464 16.70 -4.74 -16.14
CA GLU A 464 16.77 -3.52 -15.35
C GLU A 464 16.32 -2.32 -16.19
N THR A 465 15.39 -1.55 -15.64
CA THR A 465 14.87 -0.35 -16.29
C THR A 465 14.97 0.86 -15.40
N THR A 466 15.11 2.04 -16.01
CA THR A 466 15.03 3.33 -15.33
C THR A 466 14.40 4.36 -16.27
N ASP A 467 14.02 5.52 -15.74
CA ASP A 467 13.59 6.63 -16.58
C ASP A 467 14.77 7.50 -17.04
N GLU A 468 14.65 8.08 -18.23
CA GLU A 468 15.51 9.16 -18.73
C GLU A 468 15.12 10.47 -18.04
N TYR A 469 16.11 11.32 -17.72
CA TYR A 469 15.90 12.63 -17.09
C TYR A 469 16.49 13.73 -17.98
N PRO A 470 15.74 14.18 -19.01
CA PRO A 470 16.29 15.01 -20.08
C PRO A 470 16.45 16.49 -19.70
N SER A 471 15.79 16.96 -18.63
CA SER A 471 15.77 18.37 -18.22
C SER A 471 15.93 18.53 -16.72
N GLU A 472 16.34 19.74 -16.31
CA GLU A 472 16.35 20.18 -14.92
C GLU A 472 15.20 21.17 -14.68
N GLY A 473 14.53 21.01 -13.53
CA GLY A 473 13.59 21.96 -12.98
C GLY A 473 14.28 22.95 -12.03
N LYS A 474 13.54 23.98 -11.62
CA LYS A 474 14.01 24.97 -10.64
C LYS A 474 13.38 24.71 -9.28
N LEU A 475 14.21 24.57 -8.26
CA LEU A 475 13.74 24.49 -6.87
C LEU A 475 13.31 25.87 -6.37
N ASN A 476 12.26 25.93 -5.55
CA ASN A 476 11.88 27.13 -4.81
C ASN A 476 12.62 27.18 -3.46
N GLN A 477 12.47 28.28 -2.73
CA GLN A 477 13.17 28.48 -1.45
C GLN A 477 12.73 27.49 -0.36
N GLU A 478 11.46 27.07 -0.36
CA GLU A 478 10.94 26.09 0.61
C GLU A 478 11.52 24.69 0.36
N GLU A 479 11.61 24.25 -0.90
CA GLU A 479 12.20 22.97 -1.30
C GLU A 479 13.70 22.94 -0.98
N GLN A 480 14.42 24.05 -1.20
CA GLN A 480 15.83 24.16 -0.82
C GLN A 480 16.00 24.11 0.71
N ALA A 481 15.16 24.84 1.46
CA ALA A 481 15.19 24.83 2.91
C ALA A 481 14.92 23.42 3.47
N ALA A 482 13.95 22.69 2.92
CA ALA A 482 13.63 21.32 3.31
C ALA A 482 14.79 20.34 3.04
N ILE A 483 15.50 20.49 1.92
CA ILE A 483 16.68 19.66 1.62
C ILE A 483 17.81 19.94 2.62
N THR A 484 18.06 21.22 2.95
CA THR A 484 19.06 21.62 3.94
C THR A 484 18.70 21.14 5.34
N GLU A 485 17.43 21.23 5.73
CA GLU A 485 16.92 20.77 7.03
C GLU A 485 17.11 19.25 7.22
N VAL A 486 16.79 18.46 6.20
CA VAL A 486 16.93 16.99 6.23
C VAL A 486 18.40 16.54 6.21
N SER A 487 19.30 17.34 5.65
CA SER A 487 20.72 16.95 5.46
C SER A 487 21.61 17.24 6.69
N GLY A 488 21.10 17.95 7.70
CA GLY A 488 21.84 18.34 8.92
C GLY A 488 22.95 19.37 8.67
N GLU A 489 23.41 20.09 9.70
CA GLU A 489 24.38 21.21 9.52
C GLU A 489 25.88 20.79 9.47
N SER A 490 26.25 19.51 9.66
CA SER A 490 27.66 19.16 9.95
C SER A 490 28.37 18.14 9.04
N GLU A 491 27.73 17.56 8.02
CA GLU A 491 28.41 16.70 7.00
C GLU A 491 28.00 17.05 5.55
N ALA A 492 27.46 18.26 5.34
CA ALA A 492 26.35 18.50 4.43
C ALA A 492 26.65 19.32 3.16
N ASP A 493 27.83 19.18 2.56
CA ASP A 493 28.06 19.78 1.22
C ASP A 493 27.79 18.78 0.10
N GLU A 494 28.38 17.58 0.13
CA GLU A 494 28.27 16.63 -0.99
C GLU A 494 26.89 15.94 -1.04
N PHE A 495 26.35 15.54 0.12
CA PHE A 495 25.02 14.92 0.20
C PHE A 495 23.91 15.92 -0.14
N THR A 496 23.96 17.13 0.41
CA THR A 496 23.00 18.21 0.10
C THR A 496 23.06 18.59 -1.38
N GLN A 497 24.25 18.72 -1.97
CA GLN A 497 24.40 18.96 -3.41
C GLN A 497 23.83 17.83 -4.26
N ALA A 498 24.04 16.56 -3.85
CA ALA A 498 23.45 15.41 -4.51
C ALA A 498 21.92 15.42 -4.43
N MET A 499 21.35 15.71 -3.26
CA MET A 499 19.91 15.81 -3.04
C MET A 499 19.28 16.96 -3.82
N GLU A 500 19.93 18.13 -3.87
CA GLU A 500 19.50 19.24 -4.73
C GLU A 500 19.51 18.86 -6.21
N GLN A 501 20.57 18.19 -6.68
CA GLN A 501 20.68 17.75 -8.06
C GLN A 501 19.58 16.74 -8.41
N ILE A 502 19.27 15.83 -7.48
CA ILE A 502 18.15 14.88 -7.60
C ILE A 502 16.83 15.60 -7.71
N ALA A 503 16.54 16.51 -6.78
CA ALA A 503 15.29 17.25 -6.77
C ALA A 503 15.11 18.11 -8.05
N LYS A 504 16.18 18.76 -8.52
CA LYS A 504 16.17 19.51 -9.79
C LYS A 504 15.83 18.58 -10.97
N ARG A 505 16.47 17.41 -11.07
CA ARG A 505 16.23 16.46 -12.19
C ARG A 505 14.84 15.84 -12.14
N GLU A 506 14.35 15.42 -10.98
CA GLU A 506 12.97 14.92 -10.82
C GLU A 506 11.94 15.98 -11.26
N LYS A 507 12.15 17.25 -10.86
CA LYS A 507 11.27 18.37 -11.22
C LYS A 507 11.34 18.74 -12.70
N GLY A 508 12.46 18.46 -13.35
CA GLY A 508 12.62 18.61 -14.80
C GLY A 508 11.81 17.61 -15.61
N GLY A 509 11.28 16.57 -14.97
CA GLY A 509 10.40 15.57 -15.56
C GLY A 509 11.13 14.39 -16.18
N ARG A 510 10.37 13.32 -16.42
CA ARG A 510 10.86 12.03 -16.91
C ARG A 510 10.60 11.85 -18.40
N GLY A 511 11.52 11.14 -19.06
CA GLY A 511 11.56 10.92 -20.50
C GLY A 511 11.20 9.49 -20.88
N ARG A 512 12.05 8.87 -21.70
CA ARG A 512 11.91 7.48 -22.15
C ARG A 512 12.33 6.48 -21.08
N THR A 513 11.85 5.25 -21.19
CA THR A 513 12.35 4.14 -20.36
C THR A 513 13.70 3.68 -20.92
N VAL A 514 14.73 3.73 -20.10
CA VAL A 514 16.06 3.23 -20.41
C VAL A 514 16.12 1.77 -20.02
N VAL A 515 16.49 0.90 -20.96
CA VAL A 515 16.95 -0.45 -20.62
C VAL A 515 18.39 -0.31 -20.17
N TRP A 516 18.60 -0.45 -18.86
CA TRP A 516 19.88 -0.21 -18.23
C TRP A 516 20.81 -1.41 -18.42
N ALA A 517 20.29 -2.61 -18.14
CA ALA A 517 20.97 -3.88 -18.28
C ALA A 517 19.95 -5.00 -18.53
N ILE A 518 20.41 -6.08 -19.16
CA ILE A 518 19.65 -7.32 -19.34
C ILE A 518 20.51 -8.43 -18.78
N PHE A 519 19.93 -9.26 -17.91
CA PHE A 519 20.61 -10.40 -17.31
C PHE A 519 19.89 -11.68 -17.69
N SER A 520 20.63 -12.68 -18.18
CA SER A 520 20.07 -14.02 -18.46
C SER A 520 20.47 -14.99 -17.37
N TYR A 521 19.51 -15.77 -16.87
CA TYR A 521 19.77 -16.83 -15.91
C TYR A 521 20.51 -17.99 -16.57
N ASN A 522 21.60 -18.47 -15.97
CA ASN A 522 22.38 -19.58 -16.54
C ASN A 522 22.20 -20.93 -15.80
N GLY A 523 21.18 -21.03 -14.95
CA GLY A 523 20.98 -22.19 -14.07
C GLY A 523 21.66 -22.06 -12.70
N LYS A 524 22.43 -21.00 -12.46
CA LYS A 524 23.06 -20.73 -11.15
C LYS A 524 22.93 -19.28 -10.72
N PHE A 525 23.24 -18.35 -11.62
CA PHE A 525 23.23 -16.91 -11.38
C PHE A 525 22.76 -16.17 -12.64
N PHE A 526 22.46 -14.89 -12.49
CA PHE A 526 22.06 -14.01 -13.58
C PHE A 526 23.29 -13.34 -14.19
N LYS A 527 23.61 -13.65 -15.44
CA LYS A 527 24.76 -13.07 -16.13
C LYS A 527 24.33 -11.86 -16.96
N GLU A 528 24.96 -10.71 -16.72
CA GLU A 528 24.76 -9.51 -17.54
C GLU A 528 25.16 -9.77 -19.00
N GLN A 529 24.28 -9.41 -19.91
CA GLN A 529 24.46 -9.56 -21.35
C GLN A 529 25.12 -8.31 -21.91
N SER A 530 26.04 -8.49 -22.87
CA SER A 530 26.79 -7.38 -23.48
C SER A 530 26.97 -7.58 -24.99
N GLY A 531 27.34 -6.52 -25.69
CA GLY A 531 27.61 -6.55 -27.12
C GLY A 531 26.44 -7.10 -27.95
N LYS A 532 26.73 -8.09 -28.79
CA LYS A 532 25.73 -8.67 -29.73
C LYS A 532 24.56 -9.36 -29.01
N ASP A 533 24.82 -10.00 -27.87
CA ASP A 533 23.78 -10.73 -27.14
C ASP A 533 22.81 -9.75 -26.46
N TYR A 534 23.33 -8.68 -25.88
CA TYR A 534 22.51 -7.56 -25.39
C TYR A 534 21.66 -6.96 -26.51
N ASP A 535 22.25 -6.66 -27.67
CA ASP A 535 21.52 -6.05 -28.79
C ASP A 535 20.42 -6.97 -29.32
N ARG A 536 20.67 -8.28 -29.37
CA ARG A 536 19.67 -9.29 -29.74
C ARG A 536 18.50 -9.26 -28.77
N LEU A 537 18.75 -9.42 -27.47
CA LEU A 537 17.71 -9.45 -26.43
C LEU A 537 16.96 -8.12 -26.35
N TYR A 538 17.67 -6.99 -26.41
CA TYR A 538 17.08 -5.65 -26.42
C TYR A 538 16.04 -5.50 -27.53
N ASN A 539 16.31 -6.02 -28.72
CA ASN A 539 15.36 -5.98 -29.83
C ASN A 539 14.13 -6.86 -29.58
N LEU A 540 14.28 -7.98 -28.86
CA LEU A 540 13.20 -8.91 -28.50
C LEU A 540 12.27 -8.40 -27.40
N ILE A 541 12.71 -7.44 -26.55
CA ILE A 541 11.88 -6.78 -25.52
C ILE A 541 10.56 -6.18 -26.08
N GLY A 542 10.44 -6.05 -27.41
CA GLY A 542 9.15 -5.86 -28.08
C GLY A 542 8.34 -4.67 -27.58
N SER A 543 7.03 -4.86 -27.41
CA SER A 543 6.07 -3.84 -26.96
C SER A 543 5.88 -3.76 -25.44
N GLN A 544 6.58 -4.60 -24.67
CA GLN A 544 6.46 -4.66 -23.21
C GLN A 544 7.14 -3.45 -22.54
N ILE A 545 8.19 -2.92 -23.17
CA ILE A 545 8.85 -1.68 -22.77
C ILE A 545 8.76 -0.71 -23.95
N LYS A 546 7.70 0.09 -23.97
CA LYS A 546 7.43 1.06 -25.05
C LYS A 546 8.35 2.28 -24.93
N ASN A 547 8.70 2.88 -26.07
CA ASN A 547 9.61 4.02 -26.13
C ASN A 547 10.95 3.76 -25.41
N LYS A 548 11.41 2.52 -25.43
CA LYS A 548 12.68 2.13 -24.82
C LYS A 548 13.87 2.80 -25.53
N MET A 549 14.90 3.07 -24.74
CA MET A 549 16.23 3.47 -25.23
C MET A 549 17.31 2.64 -24.56
N LYS A 550 18.48 2.51 -25.19
CA LYS A 550 19.63 1.85 -24.59
C LYS A 550 20.34 2.81 -23.64
N LYS A 551 21.00 2.26 -22.61
CA LYS A 551 21.94 3.01 -21.77
C LYS A 551 22.98 3.81 -22.59
N SER A 552 23.49 3.24 -23.68
CA SER A 552 24.46 3.89 -24.58
C SER A 552 23.90 5.09 -25.37
N GLU A 553 22.59 5.27 -25.38
CA GLU A 553 21.90 6.36 -26.09
C GLU A 553 21.55 7.52 -25.15
N LEU A 554 21.85 7.41 -23.86
CA LEU A 554 21.60 8.45 -22.87
C LEU A 554 22.45 9.69 -23.12
N SER A 555 21.89 10.86 -22.81
CA SER A 555 22.70 12.07 -22.67
C SER A 555 23.72 11.86 -21.54
N ARG A 556 24.88 12.52 -21.67
CA ARG A 556 25.92 12.46 -20.63
C ARG A 556 25.36 12.86 -19.27
N ASP A 557 24.61 13.95 -19.21
CA ASP A 557 24.02 14.46 -17.98
C ASP A 557 23.01 13.47 -17.36
N SER A 558 22.15 12.85 -18.16
CA SER A 558 21.20 11.85 -17.66
C SER A 558 21.92 10.60 -17.16
N LEU A 559 23.01 10.20 -17.83
CA LEU A 559 23.84 9.07 -17.39
C LEU A 559 24.57 9.38 -16.09
N GLU A 560 25.15 10.57 -15.95
CA GLU A 560 25.79 11.04 -14.71
C GLU A 560 24.79 11.09 -13.56
N TYR A 561 23.58 11.63 -13.80
CA TYR A 561 22.49 11.62 -12.82
C TYR A 561 22.09 10.20 -12.39
N LEU A 562 21.83 9.29 -13.33
CA LEU A 562 21.41 7.94 -13.01
C LEU A 562 22.50 7.15 -12.26
N ASN A 563 23.77 7.39 -12.58
CA ASN A 563 24.88 6.84 -11.83
C ASN A 563 24.98 7.45 -10.42
N LEU A 564 24.78 8.76 -10.27
CA LEU A 564 24.75 9.43 -8.96
C LEU A 564 23.67 8.80 -8.08
N VAL A 565 22.44 8.71 -8.58
CA VAL A 565 21.31 8.10 -7.89
C VAL A 565 21.63 6.66 -7.49
N ARG A 566 22.05 5.83 -8.44
CA ARG A 566 22.33 4.41 -8.15
C ARG A 566 23.47 4.24 -7.14
N ASN A 567 24.48 5.11 -7.18
CA ASN A 567 25.59 5.07 -6.22
C ASN A 567 25.20 5.61 -4.85
N LEU A 568 24.36 6.65 -4.79
CA LEU A 568 23.89 7.25 -3.55
C LEU A 568 23.12 6.23 -2.71
N TRP A 569 22.24 5.47 -3.35
CA TRP A 569 21.39 4.47 -2.68
C TRP A 569 22.04 3.10 -2.48
N ASN A 570 23.22 2.89 -3.05
CA ASN A 570 24.03 1.68 -2.82
C ASN A 570 25.12 1.89 -1.75
N LYS A 571 25.33 3.13 -1.31
CA LYS A 571 26.18 3.45 -0.16
C LYS A 571 25.33 3.42 1.10
#